data_AF-A6BEQ1-F1
#
_entry.id   AF-A6BEQ1-F1
#
_cell.length_a   1.000
_cell.length_b   1.000
_cell.length_c   1.000
_cell.angle_alpha   90.00
_cell.angle_beta   90.00
_cell.angle_gamma   90.00
#
_symmetry.space_group_name_H-M   'P 1'
#
loop_
_entity.id
_entity.type
_entity.pdbx_description
1 polymer ?
#
loop_
_entity_poly.entity_id
_entity_poly.type
_entity_poly.pdbx_seq_one_letter_code
_entity_poly.pdbx_strand_id
1 'polypeptide(L)'
;MTLEEALAASEAEPVNDIFTVNPESRTITVPETEKIFGVFSDGNTERKHFRCPKVVGDGIDLTTLHLYINYQNANGKKYPYLVEDVQADGDYITFSWLISPDVVSYKGTVKFVLCAKKGTELEWNTTLAEGTVLEGLEATDEVVARNPDIIEQILTRLDNVTEIPQEKVTEAVSTYMEANPINVPKKLSDLEEDTTHRTVTDEEKQSWNNTSGTGLPDTAKNLLIAILKNAVYTVNQKANIEALENALSTQNTPTDAWSIVQNLTYVTSTNTAFNVKKGESYTTTIVPNKNYKINSVTVVMGGVDITNTAYNNGVITINSVTGNVTITAIAKKNSGALLPSDGLLANFDFRNKEMTSYNLSGWGNVYKCDDETGNYFTFGGSAKTASQGGIGQYLFRDVRKKDNESKLVDLGTDFTIAMYSTEVPNILNSTKKSNVSTGKIILAPRYINTSATEVTVKEFTPDITRNEYMSLTITVSANVIKMYVDGTLLKTYNGNEITDFKKWKSTPVQPTTVYNMGTIAAAVMYNKVLNDVEVTDLHAHFKSMEVE
;
A
#
# COMPACT_ATOMS: atom_id res chain seq x y z
N MET A 1 26.30 32.25 12.40
CA MET A 1 24.95 32.24 11.83
C MET A 1 24.32 33.59 12.06
N THR A 2 24.59 34.52 11.14
CA THR A 2 23.90 35.80 11.06
C THR A 2 22.46 35.58 10.58
N LEU A 3 21.57 36.55 10.77
CA LEU A 3 20.20 36.48 10.24
C LEU A 3 20.18 36.29 8.72
N GLU A 4 21.19 36.81 8.02
CA GLU A 4 21.38 36.65 6.58
C GLU A 4 21.83 35.23 6.19
N GLU A 5 22.66 34.57 7.00
CA GLU A 5 23.04 33.16 6.80
C GLU A 5 21.85 32.21 7.06
N ALA A 6 20.95 32.56 7.99
CA ALA A 6 19.74 31.79 8.26
C ALA A 6 18.66 31.99 7.18
N LEU A 7 18.56 33.19 6.60
CA LEU A 7 17.61 33.50 5.52
C LEU A 7 18.05 32.90 4.18
N ALA A 8 19.35 32.89 3.88
CA ALA A 8 19.90 32.19 2.73
C ALA A 8 19.75 30.65 2.82
N ALA A 9 19.73 30.10 4.03
CA ALA A 9 19.45 28.68 4.26
C ALA A 9 17.95 28.33 4.23
N SER A 10 17.05 29.32 4.37
CA SER A 10 15.60 29.11 4.34
C SER A 10 14.95 29.34 2.96
N GLU A 11 15.70 29.81 1.97
CA GLU A 11 15.24 30.03 0.58
C GLU A 11 15.64 28.90 -0.39
N ALA A 12 16.21 27.80 0.09
CA ALA A 12 16.43 26.62 -0.74
C ALA A 12 15.09 25.86 -0.95
N GLU A 13 14.29 26.33 -1.90
CA GLU A 13 13.36 25.48 -2.65
C GLU A 13 14.12 24.20 -3.07
N PRO A 14 13.48 23.01 -3.12
CA PRO A 14 14.11 21.84 -3.69
C PRO A 14 14.42 22.12 -5.17
N VAL A 15 15.64 22.55 -5.46
CA VAL A 15 16.10 22.80 -6.81
C VAL A 15 16.38 21.43 -7.43
N ASN A 16 15.37 20.85 -8.08
CA ASN A 16 15.60 19.76 -9.04
C ASN A 16 16.24 20.39 -10.27
N ASP A 17 17.53 20.70 -10.17
CA ASP A 17 18.29 21.19 -11.31
C ASP A 17 18.35 20.08 -12.38
N ILE A 18 18.40 20.47 -13.65
CA ILE A 18 18.30 19.53 -14.78
C ILE A 18 19.64 19.46 -15.50
N PHE A 19 20.03 18.26 -15.92
CA PHE A 19 21.21 18.04 -16.75
C PHE A 19 20.93 18.60 -18.14
N THR A 20 21.69 19.60 -18.58
CA THR A 20 21.50 20.22 -19.90
C THR A 20 22.57 19.77 -20.89
N VAL A 21 22.16 19.32 -22.07
CA VAL A 21 23.07 18.89 -23.14
C VAL A 21 23.29 20.03 -24.13
N ASN A 22 24.56 20.39 -24.36
CA ASN A 22 24.93 21.28 -25.47
C ASN A 22 25.23 20.42 -26.71
N PRO A 23 24.45 20.56 -27.80
CA PRO A 23 24.59 19.71 -28.98
C PRO A 23 25.85 20.01 -29.81
N GLU A 24 26.37 21.23 -29.72
CA GLU A 24 27.54 21.70 -30.49
C GLU A 24 28.85 21.26 -29.83
N SER A 25 29.02 21.55 -28.53
CA SER A 25 30.18 21.08 -27.78
C SER A 25 30.07 19.61 -27.40
N ARG A 26 28.87 19.01 -27.56
CA ARG A 26 28.54 17.64 -27.16
C ARG A 26 28.74 17.40 -25.66
N THR A 27 28.66 18.42 -24.83
CA THR A 27 28.89 18.33 -23.38
C THR A 27 27.58 18.27 -22.61
N ILE A 28 27.52 17.42 -21.57
CA ILE A 28 26.45 17.44 -20.58
C ILE A 28 26.89 18.33 -19.41
N THR A 29 26.07 19.32 -19.07
CA THR A 29 26.28 20.14 -17.87
C THR A 29 25.59 19.45 -16.70
N VAL A 30 26.36 19.12 -15.66
CA VAL A 30 25.88 18.48 -14.43
C VAL A 30 25.77 19.55 -13.35
N PRO A 31 24.56 19.87 -12.87
CA PRO A 31 24.37 20.78 -11.74
C PRO A 31 25.05 20.23 -10.47
N GLU A 32 25.61 21.11 -9.63
CA GLU A 32 26.33 20.65 -8.42
C GLU A 32 25.39 19.98 -7.40
N THR A 33 24.14 20.45 -7.33
CA THR A 33 23.02 19.86 -6.58
C THR A 33 22.68 18.43 -7.02
N GLU A 34 22.95 18.10 -8.28
CA GLU A 34 22.61 16.82 -8.91
C GLU A 34 23.79 15.85 -9.06
N LYS A 35 24.98 16.27 -8.63
CA LYS A 35 26.22 15.53 -8.82
C LYS A 35 26.32 14.27 -7.96
N ILE A 36 25.51 14.18 -6.89
CA ILE A 36 25.39 13.00 -6.05
C ILE A 36 24.35 12.07 -6.66
N PHE A 37 24.77 10.85 -6.99
CA PHE A 37 23.90 9.83 -7.59
C PHE A 37 23.29 8.89 -6.56
N GLY A 38 23.86 8.86 -5.35
CA GLY A 38 23.38 8.03 -4.25
C GLY A 38 24.51 7.62 -3.31
N VAL A 39 24.17 6.75 -2.38
CA VAL A 39 25.06 6.11 -1.42
C VAL A 39 25.28 4.65 -1.84
N PHE A 40 26.44 4.07 -1.52
CA PHE A 40 26.71 2.65 -1.75
C PHE A 40 25.57 1.77 -1.19
N SER A 41 25.05 0.89 -2.06
CA SER A 41 23.92 -0.02 -1.84
C SER A 41 22.51 0.55 -1.87
N ASP A 42 22.34 1.83 -2.24
CA ASP A 42 21.04 2.34 -2.61
C ASP A 42 20.40 1.53 -3.77
N GLY A 43 19.07 1.50 -3.82
CA GLY A 43 18.35 0.77 -4.86
C GLY A 43 17.16 1.54 -5.43
N ASN A 44 17.31 2.03 -6.67
CA ASN A 44 16.26 2.72 -7.43
C ASN A 44 15.64 3.93 -6.70
N THR A 45 16.41 4.61 -5.84
CA THR A 45 15.94 5.70 -4.98
C THR A 45 16.04 7.07 -5.64
N GLU A 46 16.90 7.23 -6.65
CA GLU A 46 17.28 8.53 -7.22
C GLU A 46 17.08 8.57 -8.75
N ARG A 47 16.62 9.70 -9.30
CA ARG A 47 16.37 9.88 -10.73
C ARG A 47 16.92 11.20 -11.24
N LYS A 48 17.79 11.14 -12.25
CA LYS A 48 18.40 12.32 -12.86
C LYS A 48 17.63 12.75 -14.10
N HIS A 49 17.25 14.01 -14.17
CA HIS A 49 16.46 14.57 -15.27
C HIS A 49 17.35 15.29 -16.28
N PHE A 50 17.04 15.13 -17.57
CA PHE A 50 17.81 15.69 -18.68
C PHE A 50 16.95 16.59 -19.56
N ARG A 51 17.58 17.62 -20.12
CA ARG A 51 17.05 18.45 -21.20
C ARG A 51 18.09 18.56 -22.31
N CYS A 52 17.69 18.23 -23.53
CA CYS A 52 18.55 18.26 -24.72
C CYS A 52 17.81 18.92 -25.88
N PRO A 53 18.44 19.74 -26.73
CA PRO A 53 17.81 20.21 -27.96
C PRO A 53 17.29 19.04 -28.79
N LYS A 54 16.09 19.19 -29.34
CA LYS A 54 15.39 18.13 -30.07
C LYS A 54 16.11 17.74 -31.36
N VAL A 55 16.70 18.73 -32.04
CA VAL A 55 17.45 18.56 -33.28
C VAL A 55 18.93 18.82 -32.99
N VAL A 56 19.80 17.87 -33.36
CA VAL A 56 21.26 17.95 -33.11
C VAL A 56 22.07 17.59 -34.33
N GLY A 57 23.33 18.04 -34.39
CA GLY A 57 24.24 17.74 -35.49
C GLY A 57 23.67 18.17 -36.85
N ASP A 58 23.75 17.28 -37.85
CA ASP A 58 23.26 17.51 -39.21
C ASP A 58 21.74 17.25 -39.33
N GLY A 59 20.94 17.95 -38.51
CA GLY A 59 19.48 17.87 -38.56
C GLY A 59 18.86 16.59 -37.97
N ILE A 60 19.55 15.90 -37.06
CA ILE A 60 19.07 14.65 -36.45
C ILE A 60 17.97 14.97 -35.42
N ASP A 61 16.74 14.54 -35.67
CA ASP A 61 15.62 14.63 -34.71
C ASP A 61 15.67 13.47 -33.71
N LEU A 62 16.09 13.78 -32.47
CA LEU A 62 16.26 12.81 -31.39
C LEU A 62 14.97 12.11 -30.96
N THR A 63 13.78 12.66 -31.25
CA THR A 63 12.50 11.98 -30.95
C THR A 63 12.26 10.73 -31.81
N THR A 64 13.07 10.54 -32.85
CA THR A 64 12.98 9.40 -33.77
C THR A 64 14.05 8.32 -33.50
N LEU A 65 14.88 8.50 -32.48
CA LEU A 65 16.00 7.63 -32.11
C LEU A 65 15.74 6.97 -30.74
N HIS A 66 16.44 5.86 -30.47
CA HIS A 66 16.53 5.27 -29.14
C HIS A 66 17.66 5.94 -28.36
N LEU A 67 17.36 6.45 -27.17
CA LEU A 67 18.33 7.11 -26.31
C LEU A 67 18.83 6.15 -25.24
N TYR A 68 20.12 6.23 -24.95
CA TYR A 68 20.79 5.47 -23.91
C TYR A 68 21.67 6.38 -23.08
N ILE A 69 21.69 6.15 -21.77
CA ILE A 69 22.78 6.60 -20.92
C ILE A 69 23.77 5.46 -20.78
N ASN A 70 24.89 5.54 -21.50
CA ASN A 70 25.98 4.59 -21.34
C ASN A 70 26.83 5.06 -20.17
N TYR A 71 26.88 4.28 -19.10
CA TYR A 71 27.62 4.64 -17.90
C TYR A 71 28.72 3.63 -17.58
N GLN A 72 29.69 4.09 -16.81
CA GLN A 72 30.75 3.32 -16.17
C GLN A 72 30.65 3.56 -14.68
N ASN A 73 30.41 2.51 -13.89
CA ASN A 73 30.39 2.62 -12.44
C ASN A 73 31.81 2.84 -11.86
N ALA A 74 31.91 3.12 -10.56
CA ALA A 74 33.19 3.47 -9.94
C ALA A 74 34.24 2.32 -9.98
N ASN A 75 33.82 1.07 -10.20
CA ASN A 75 34.71 -0.08 -10.41
C ASN A 75 35.01 -0.37 -11.89
N GLY A 76 34.66 0.54 -12.80
CA GLY A 76 35.02 0.46 -14.21
C GLY A 76 34.11 -0.42 -15.07
N LYS A 77 33.04 -1.02 -14.52
CA LYS A 77 32.08 -1.80 -15.30
C LYS A 77 31.15 -0.87 -16.08
N LYS A 78 30.86 -1.22 -17.33
CA LYS A 78 30.09 -0.39 -18.26
C LYS A 78 28.78 -1.04 -18.64
N TYR A 79 27.70 -0.28 -18.61
CA TYR A 79 26.38 -0.74 -18.97
C TYR A 79 25.57 0.36 -19.66
N PRO A 80 24.66 0.01 -20.58
CA PRO A 80 23.68 0.93 -21.12
C PRO A 80 22.44 0.99 -20.22
N TYR A 81 21.91 2.19 -20.00
CA TYR A 81 20.54 2.42 -19.51
C TYR A 81 19.69 2.88 -20.68
N LEU A 82 18.61 2.15 -21.01
CA LEU A 82 17.67 2.56 -22.05
C LEU A 82 16.77 3.67 -21.49
N VAL A 83 16.69 4.79 -22.21
CA VAL A 83 15.79 5.90 -21.90
C VAL A 83 14.43 5.63 -22.52
N GLU A 84 13.41 5.44 -21.69
CA GLU A 84 12.05 5.07 -22.12
C GLU A 84 11.05 6.24 -22.07
N ASP A 85 11.42 7.35 -21.41
CA ASP A 85 10.53 8.46 -21.07
C ASP A 85 10.85 9.76 -21.83
N VAL A 86 11.29 9.64 -23.09
CA VAL A 86 11.56 10.80 -23.95
C VAL A 86 10.26 11.55 -24.25
N GLN A 87 10.22 12.84 -23.91
CA GLN A 87 9.12 13.75 -24.20
C GLN A 87 9.62 14.96 -24.98
N ALA A 88 8.84 15.43 -25.95
CA ALA A 88 9.12 16.68 -26.65
C ALA A 88 8.55 17.87 -25.86
N ASP A 89 9.38 18.87 -25.62
CA ASP A 89 9.02 20.14 -24.98
C ASP A 89 9.55 21.30 -25.85
N GLY A 90 8.71 21.75 -26.78
CA GLY A 90 9.08 22.74 -27.79
C GLY A 90 10.28 22.32 -28.63
N ASP A 91 11.34 23.13 -28.60
CA ASP A 91 12.61 22.89 -29.30
C ASP A 91 13.54 21.90 -28.58
N TYR A 92 13.08 21.32 -27.47
CA TYR A 92 13.83 20.40 -26.64
C TYR A 92 13.15 19.04 -26.54
N ILE A 93 13.93 18.06 -26.11
CA ILE A 93 13.44 16.83 -25.49
C ILE A 93 13.82 16.83 -24.01
N THR A 94 12.97 16.24 -23.19
CA THR A 94 13.23 15.92 -21.79
C THR A 94 13.13 14.42 -21.58
N PHE A 95 13.96 13.88 -20.70
CA PHE A 95 13.95 12.47 -20.34
C PHE A 95 14.64 12.27 -18.99
N SER A 96 14.65 11.05 -18.45
CA SER A 96 15.30 10.81 -17.16
C SER A 96 16.10 9.50 -17.13
N TRP A 97 16.97 9.41 -16.11
CA TRP A 97 17.78 8.25 -15.80
C TRP A 97 17.56 7.83 -14.35
N LEU A 98 16.92 6.67 -14.16
CA LEU A 98 16.83 6.04 -12.83
C LEU A 98 18.18 5.44 -12.45
N ILE A 99 18.72 5.87 -11.31
CA ILE A 99 19.98 5.34 -10.78
C ILE A 99 19.72 3.96 -10.17
N SER A 100 20.19 2.91 -10.86
CA SER A 100 20.01 1.53 -10.45
C SER A 100 21.07 1.06 -9.45
N PRO A 101 20.84 -0.07 -8.73
CA PRO A 101 21.85 -0.68 -7.87
C PRO A 101 23.22 -0.90 -8.55
N ASP A 102 23.23 -1.19 -9.87
CA ASP A 102 24.47 -1.40 -10.63
C ASP A 102 25.34 -0.13 -10.71
N VAL A 103 24.71 1.05 -10.77
CA VAL A 103 25.38 2.35 -10.80
C VAL A 103 26.07 2.64 -9.47
N VAL A 104 25.38 2.37 -8.35
CA VAL A 104 25.81 2.69 -6.98
C VAL A 104 26.52 1.54 -6.25
N SER A 105 26.74 0.42 -6.95
CA SER A 105 27.41 -0.77 -6.41
C SER A 105 28.84 -0.53 -5.91
N TYR A 106 29.44 0.62 -6.20
CA TYR A 106 30.76 1.01 -5.71
C TYR A 106 30.81 2.51 -5.44
N LYS A 107 31.36 2.90 -4.28
CA LYS A 107 31.70 4.28 -3.96
C LYS A 107 32.69 4.84 -4.98
N GLY A 108 32.48 6.08 -5.41
CA GLY A 108 33.43 6.82 -6.26
C GLY A 108 32.77 7.46 -7.47
N THR A 109 33.57 7.74 -8.49
CA THR A 109 33.13 8.48 -9.69
C THR A 109 32.43 7.57 -10.69
N VAL A 110 31.20 7.93 -11.05
CA VAL A 110 30.45 7.35 -12.17
C VAL A 110 30.68 8.24 -13.39
N LYS A 111 31.04 7.65 -14.52
CA LYS A 111 31.17 8.37 -15.81
C LYS A 111 30.04 7.98 -16.72
N PHE A 112 29.47 8.92 -17.47
CA PHE A 112 28.36 8.62 -18.36
C PHE A 112 28.34 9.50 -19.61
N VAL A 113 27.65 9.02 -20.64
CA VAL A 113 27.38 9.76 -21.89
C VAL A 113 25.92 9.55 -22.30
N LEU A 114 25.35 10.53 -22.98
CA LEU A 114 24.11 10.35 -23.74
C LEU A 114 24.47 9.81 -25.13
N CYS A 115 23.80 8.74 -25.53
CA CYS A 115 23.98 8.05 -26.79
C CYS A 115 22.61 7.90 -27.47
N ALA A 116 22.44 8.46 -28.66
CA ALA A 116 21.23 8.32 -29.46
C ALA A 116 21.51 7.44 -30.68
N LYS A 117 20.66 6.42 -30.91
CA LYS A 117 20.88 5.38 -31.93
C LYS A 117 19.64 5.07 -32.76
N LYS A 118 19.86 4.77 -34.04
CA LYS A 118 18.87 4.15 -34.93
C LYS A 118 19.55 3.05 -35.74
N GLY A 119 19.40 1.81 -35.29
CA GLY A 119 20.10 0.66 -35.87
C GLY A 119 21.62 0.80 -35.78
N THR A 120 22.35 0.27 -36.76
CA THR A 120 23.82 0.38 -36.88
C THR A 120 24.27 1.56 -37.75
N GLU A 121 23.34 2.29 -38.37
CA GLU A 121 23.62 3.29 -39.40
C GLU A 121 23.78 4.71 -38.84
N LEU A 122 23.16 5.00 -37.69
CA LEU A 122 23.16 6.33 -37.08
C LEU A 122 23.40 6.24 -35.57
N GLU A 123 24.46 6.91 -35.12
CA GLU A 123 24.82 7.04 -33.71
C GLU A 123 25.34 8.46 -33.42
N TRP A 124 24.78 9.11 -32.41
CA TRP A 124 25.22 10.42 -31.92
C TRP A 124 25.52 10.31 -30.42
N ASN A 125 26.67 10.83 -29.98
CA ASN A 125 27.16 10.70 -28.60
C ASN A 125 27.63 12.04 -28.03
N THR A 126 27.44 12.22 -26.72
CA THR A 126 28.09 13.27 -25.94
C THR A 126 29.50 12.87 -25.50
N THR A 127 30.27 13.84 -24.99
CA THR A 127 31.48 13.60 -24.20
C THR A 127 31.12 13.05 -22.82
N LEU A 128 32.13 12.54 -22.11
CA LEU A 128 31.98 12.04 -20.74
C LEU A 128 31.55 13.16 -19.78
N ALA A 129 30.54 12.87 -18.99
CA ALA A 129 30.15 13.60 -17.80
C ALA A 129 30.32 12.72 -16.56
N GLU A 130 30.35 13.33 -15.37
CA GLU A 130 30.69 12.64 -14.13
C GLU A 130 29.66 12.92 -13.03
N GLY A 131 29.37 11.88 -12.24
CA GLY A 131 28.60 11.91 -11.00
C GLY A 131 29.35 11.17 -9.89
N THR A 132 28.87 11.26 -8.65
CA THR A 132 29.54 10.72 -7.46
C THR A 132 28.61 9.82 -6.65
N VAL A 133 29.12 8.66 -6.26
CA VAL A 133 28.49 7.74 -5.29
C VAL A 133 29.24 7.85 -3.97
N LEU A 134 28.51 8.12 -2.90
CA LEU A 134 29.04 8.32 -1.56
C LEU A 134 29.26 6.99 -0.83
N GLU A 135 30.01 7.03 0.27
CA GLU A 135 30.21 5.87 1.13
C GLU A 135 28.93 5.50 1.85
N GLY A 136 28.59 4.22 1.80
CA GLY A 136 27.47 3.62 2.50
C GLY A 136 27.94 2.49 3.39
N LEU A 137 27.12 2.13 4.37
CA LEU A 137 27.36 1.01 5.27
C LEU A 137 26.23 0.01 5.07
N GLU A 138 26.51 -1.07 4.35
CA GLU A 138 25.67 -2.26 4.41
C GLU A 138 26.14 -3.14 5.56
N ALA A 139 25.23 -3.47 6.44
CA ALA A 139 25.45 -4.58 7.36
C ALA A 139 25.44 -5.85 6.50
N THR A 140 26.59 -6.49 6.34
CA THR A 140 26.70 -7.81 5.69
C THR A 140 25.59 -8.73 6.19
N ASP A 141 25.00 -9.54 5.30
CA ASP A 141 23.98 -10.54 5.63
C ASP A 141 24.46 -11.52 6.72
N GLU A 142 24.32 -11.12 7.98
CA GLU A 142 24.64 -11.91 9.18
C GLU A 142 23.72 -13.14 9.29
N VAL A 143 22.70 -13.25 8.42
CA VAL A 143 21.77 -14.37 8.31
C VAL A 143 22.47 -15.64 7.82
N VAL A 144 23.46 -15.54 6.92
CA VAL A 144 24.19 -16.71 6.38
C VAL A 144 25.08 -17.36 7.46
N ALA A 145 25.61 -16.57 8.39
CA ALA A 145 26.45 -17.07 9.48
C ALA A 145 25.65 -17.66 10.67
N ARG A 146 24.39 -17.25 10.86
CA ARG A 146 23.58 -17.70 12.01
C ARG A 146 22.70 -18.93 11.76
N ASN A 147 22.43 -19.33 10.51
CA ASN A 147 21.48 -20.42 10.21
C ASN A 147 21.98 -21.41 9.13
N PRO A 148 23.13 -22.09 9.31
CA PRO A 148 23.63 -23.08 8.32
C PRO A 148 22.63 -24.23 8.07
N ASP A 149 21.90 -24.65 9.11
CA ASP A 149 21.01 -25.81 9.09
C ASP A 149 19.76 -25.62 8.21
N ILE A 150 19.27 -24.36 8.09
CA ILE A 150 18.09 -24.04 7.28
C ILE A 150 18.46 -24.03 5.79
N ILE A 151 19.66 -23.55 5.46
CA ILE A 151 20.18 -23.57 4.09
C ILE A 151 20.38 -25.01 3.63
N GLU A 152 20.94 -25.87 4.49
CA GLU A 152 21.11 -27.29 4.19
C GLU A 152 19.75 -28.01 4.02
N GLN A 153 18.74 -27.66 4.83
CA GLN A 153 17.38 -28.19 4.67
C GLN A 153 16.67 -27.70 3.39
N ILE A 154 16.90 -26.45 2.97
CA ILE A 154 16.34 -25.90 1.73
C ILE A 154 17.01 -26.50 0.50
N LEU A 155 18.34 -26.63 0.50
CA LEU A 155 19.10 -27.31 -0.57
C LEU A 155 18.68 -28.79 -0.68
N THR A 156 18.56 -29.49 0.44
CA THR A 156 18.08 -30.88 0.48
C THR A 156 16.63 -31.00 -0.04
N ARG A 157 15.77 -30.00 0.20
CA ARG A 157 14.41 -30.00 -0.35
C ARG A 157 14.35 -29.65 -1.84
N LEU A 158 15.24 -28.79 -2.32
CA LEU A 158 15.37 -28.47 -3.75
C LEU A 158 15.90 -29.66 -4.54
N ASP A 159 16.94 -30.35 -4.05
CA ASP A 159 17.49 -31.55 -4.68
C ASP A 159 16.45 -32.68 -4.77
N ASN A 160 15.55 -32.80 -3.78
CA ASN A 160 14.47 -33.79 -3.79
C ASN A 160 13.26 -33.44 -4.69
N VAL A 161 13.19 -32.23 -5.25
CA VAL A 161 12.08 -31.78 -6.11
C VAL A 161 12.43 -31.85 -7.60
N THR A 162 13.71 -31.91 -7.98
CA THR A 162 14.14 -31.74 -9.39
C THR A 162 14.50 -32.99 -10.18
N GLU A 163 14.40 -34.21 -9.64
CA GLU A 163 14.67 -35.42 -10.45
C GLU A 163 13.52 -36.43 -10.43
N ILE A 164 12.63 -36.35 -11.43
CA ILE A 164 12.02 -37.57 -11.97
C ILE A 164 13.01 -38.09 -13.01
N PRO A 165 13.68 -39.23 -12.77
CA PRO A 165 14.63 -39.77 -13.74
C PRO A 165 13.94 -40.01 -15.08
N GLN A 166 14.57 -39.60 -16.18
CA GLN A 166 14.05 -39.82 -17.54
C GLN A 166 13.72 -41.31 -17.80
N GLU A 167 14.42 -42.22 -17.13
CA GLU A 167 14.16 -43.67 -17.15
C GLU A 167 12.77 -44.04 -16.63
N LYS A 168 12.29 -43.41 -15.55
CA LYS A 168 10.95 -43.64 -14.98
C LYS A 168 9.84 -43.11 -15.87
N VAL A 169 10.08 -41.99 -16.55
CA VAL A 169 9.16 -41.43 -17.56
C VAL A 169 9.11 -42.34 -18.78
N THR A 170 10.26 -42.82 -19.25
CA THR A 170 10.36 -43.71 -20.42
C THR A 170 9.70 -45.05 -20.15
N GLU A 171 9.90 -45.62 -18.96
CA GLU A 171 9.25 -46.88 -18.54
C GLU A 171 7.72 -46.72 -18.47
N ALA A 172 7.22 -45.67 -17.82
CA ALA A 172 5.78 -45.40 -17.72
C ALA A 172 5.12 -45.18 -19.09
N VAL A 173 5.78 -44.45 -19.99
CA VAL A 173 5.30 -44.24 -21.36
C VAL A 173 5.31 -45.55 -22.16
N SER A 174 6.37 -46.35 -22.05
CA SER A 174 6.44 -47.65 -22.73
C SER A 174 5.36 -48.61 -22.25
N THR A 175 5.15 -48.73 -20.94
CA THR A 175 4.07 -49.56 -20.36
C THR A 175 2.69 -49.08 -20.81
N TYR A 176 2.47 -47.76 -20.88
CA TYR A 176 1.21 -47.20 -21.38
C TYR A 176 0.98 -47.49 -22.87
N MET A 177 2.01 -47.39 -23.71
CA MET A 177 1.91 -47.62 -25.16
C MET A 177 1.74 -49.11 -25.51
N GLU A 178 2.31 -50.04 -24.72
CA GLU A 178 2.05 -51.48 -24.86
C GLU A 178 0.61 -51.84 -24.44
N ALA A 179 0.10 -51.23 -23.37
CA ALA A 179 -1.26 -51.46 -22.90
C ALA A 179 -2.33 -50.79 -23.81
N ASN A 180 -1.95 -49.77 -24.58
CA ASN A 180 -2.85 -49.00 -25.44
C ASN A 180 -2.29 -48.89 -26.88
N PRO A 181 -2.29 -49.99 -27.66
CA PRO A 181 -1.82 -49.95 -29.04
C PRO A 181 -2.71 -49.01 -29.87
N ILE A 182 -2.11 -47.91 -30.33
CA ILE A 182 -2.76 -46.92 -31.18
C ILE A 182 -2.81 -47.48 -32.62
N ASN A 183 -3.97 -47.97 -33.05
CA ASN A 183 -4.19 -48.38 -34.43
C ASN A 183 -4.72 -47.18 -35.25
N VAL A 184 -3.83 -46.26 -35.62
CA VAL A 184 -4.17 -45.13 -36.49
C VAL A 184 -3.79 -45.45 -37.93
N PRO A 185 -4.73 -45.38 -38.88
CA PRO A 185 -4.42 -45.58 -40.30
C PRO A 185 -3.32 -44.60 -40.74
N LYS A 186 -2.25 -45.13 -41.34
CA LYS A 186 -1.06 -44.34 -41.71
C LYS A 186 -1.33 -43.35 -42.86
N LYS A 187 -2.47 -43.47 -43.54
CA LYS A 187 -2.89 -42.55 -44.59
C LYS A 187 -4.33 -42.11 -44.36
N LEU A 188 -4.59 -40.83 -44.64
CA LEU A 188 -5.93 -40.24 -44.57
C LEU A 188 -6.91 -40.92 -45.54
N SER A 189 -6.41 -41.53 -46.62
CA SER A 189 -7.18 -42.30 -47.60
C SER A 189 -7.77 -43.61 -47.05
N ASP A 190 -7.27 -44.06 -45.90
CA ASP A 190 -7.59 -45.36 -45.33
C ASP A 190 -8.63 -45.21 -44.19
N LEU A 191 -9.20 -44.01 -44.01
CA LEU A 191 -10.30 -43.73 -43.09
C LEU A 191 -11.64 -43.95 -43.81
N GLU A 192 -12.45 -44.83 -43.26
CA GLU A 192 -13.84 -45.02 -43.68
C GLU A 192 -14.76 -44.14 -42.80
N GLU A 193 -15.86 -43.64 -43.36
CA GLU A 193 -16.84 -42.85 -42.60
C GLU A 193 -17.49 -43.71 -41.51
N ASP A 194 -17.63 -43.14 -40.30
CA ASP A 194 -18.30 -43.81 -39.19
C ASP A 194 -19.50 -42.99 -38.68
N THR A 195 -20.26 -43.57 -37.76
CA THR A 195 -21.50 -42.98 -37.22
C THR A 195 -21.31 -41.67 -36.45
N THR A 196 -20.08 -41.29 -36.15
CA THR A 196 -19.65 -40.12 -35.37
C THR A 196 -18.67 -39.20 -36.11
N HIS A 197 -18.01 -39.67 -37.17
CA HIS A 197 -17.07 -38.91 -37.99
C HIS A 197 -17.34 -39.14 -39.48
N ARG A 198 -17.60 -38.07 -40.22
CA ARG A 198 -17.73 -38.07 -41.68
C ARG A 198 -16.63 -37.25 -42.32
N THR A 199 -16.29 -37.56 -43.56
CA THR A 199 -15.40 -36.69 -44.34
C THR A 199 -16.20 -35.49 -44.85
N VAL A 200 -15.62 -34.29 -44.79
CA VAL A 200 -16.25 -33.06 -45.28
C VAL A 200 -15.53 -32.55 -46.51
N THR A 201 -16.33 -32.20 -47.52
CA THR A 201 -15.84 -31.66 -48.79
C THR A 201 -15.26 -30.25 -48.59
N ASP A 202 -14.37 -29.83 -49.49
CA ASP A 202 -13.76 -28.49 -49.39
C ASP A 202 -14.79 -27.36 -49.57
N GLU A 203 -15.88 -27.63 -50.29
CA GLU A 203 -17.03 -26.73 -50.45
C GLU A 203 -17.81 -26.58 -49.13
N GLU A 204 -18.02 -27.66 -48.37
CA GLU A 204 -18.63 -27.59 -47.04
C GLU A 204 -17.75 -26.85 -46.03
N LYS A 205 -16.42 -27.03 -46.09
CA LYS A 205 -15.48 -26.25 -45.27
C LYS A 205 -15.57 -24.75 -45.57
N GLN A 206 -15.71 -24.39 -46.85
CA GLN A 206 -15.82 -22.99 -47.26
C GLN A 206 -17.16 -22.37 -46.81
N SER A 207 -18.24 -23.16 -46.79
CA SER A 207 -19.54 -22.76 -46.24
C SER A 207 -19.50 -22.55 -44.72
N TRP A 208 -18.78 -23.39 -43.96
CA TRP A 208 -18.60 -23.22 -42.52
C TRP A 208 -17.75 -21.99 -42.16
N ASN A 209 -16.73 -21.69 -42.96
CA ASN A 209 -15.95 -20.46 -42.81
C ASN A 209 -16.82 -19.20 -42.99
N ASN A 210 -17.91 -19.27 -43.77
CA ASN A 210 -18.85 -18.16 -43.95
C ASN A 210 -19.93 -18.06 -42.85
N THR A 211 -20.07 -19.08 -41.99
CA THR A 211 -21.14 -19.17 -40.96
C THR A 211 -20.60 -19.01 -39.53
N SER A 212 -19.28 -18.95 -39.34
CA SER A 212 -18.71 -18.55 -38.05
C SER A 212 -18.96 -17.05 -37.86
N GLY A 213 -19.80 -16.73 -36.87
CA GLY A 213 -20.23 -15.37 -36.55
C GLY A 213 -19.07 -14.39 -36.57
N THR A 214 -19.34 -13.18 -37.07
CA THR A 214 -18.37 -12.08 -37.20
C THR A 214 -17.50 -12.02 -35.95
N GLY A 215 -16.29 -12.57 -36.04
CA GLY A 215 -15.35 -12.53 -34.93
C GLY A 215 -15.07 -11.08 -34.52
N LEU A 216 -14.26 -10.89 -33.49
CA LEU A 216 -13.80 -9.56 -33.07
C LEU A 216 -13.45 -8.71 -34.31
N PRO A 217 -14.07 -7.52 -34.50
CA PRO A 217 -13.74 -6.65 -35.62
C PRO A 217 -12.24 -6.41 -35.67
N ASP A 218 -11.66 -6.25 -36.86
CA ASP A 218 -10.22 -6.08 -36.99
C ASP A 218 -9.70 -4.88 -36.18
N THR A 219 -10.53 -3.84 -36.03
CA THR A 219 -10.30 -2.72 -35.12
C THR A 219 -10.16 -3.15 -33.66
N ALA A 220 -11.06 -4.01 -33.16
CA ALA A 220 -11.03 -4.53 -31.79
C ALA A 220 -9.85 -5.49 -31.58
N LYS A 221 -9.53 -6.34 -32.57
CA LYS A 221 -8.35 -7.21 -32.51
C LYS A 221 -7.06 -6.40 -32.44
N ASN A 222 -6.93 -5.36 -33.27
CA ASN A 222 -5.74 -4.51 -33.30
C ASN A 222 -5.56 -3.73 -32.00
N LEU A 223 -6.65 -3.24 -31.41
CA LEU A 223 -6.63 -2.57 -30.10
C LEU A 223 -6.29 -3.53 -28.96
N LEU A 224 -6.84 -4.75 -28.96
CA LEU A 224 -6.50 -5.78 -27.98
C LEU A 224 -5.02 -6.17 -28.06
N ILE A 225 -4.48 -6.35 -29.26
CA ILE A 225 -3.05 -6.62 -29.49
C ILE A 225 -2.20 -5.44 -29.00
N ALA A 226 -2.62 -4.19 -29.23
CA ALA A 226 -1.92 -3.01 -28.74
C ALA A 226 -1.89 -2.95 -27.20
N ILE A 227 -3.02 -3.25 -26.53
CA ILE A 227 -3.09 -3.33 -25.07
C ILE A 227 -2.18 -4.43 -24.54
N LEU A 228 -2.22 -5.64 -25.10
CA LEU A 228 -1.40 -6.76 -24.64
C LEU A 228 0.10 -6.53 -24.83
N LYS A 229 0.48 -5.89 -25.95
CA LYS A 229 1.89 -5.49 -26.18
C LYS A 229 2.35 -4.45 -25.17
N ASN A 230 1.50 -3.49 -24.83
CA ASN A 230 1.86 -2.40 -23.94
C ASN A 230 1.67 -2.74 -22.45
N ALA A 231 0.91 -3.78 -22.09
CA ALA A 231 0.69 -4.24 -20.72
C ALA A 231 1.97 -4.76 -20.04
N VAL A 232 3.00 -5.09 -20.81
CA VAL A 232 4.33 -5.48 -20.32
C VAL A 232 5.20 -4.25 -19.99
N TYR A 233 4.90 -3.07 -20.53
CA TYR A 233 5.78 -1.90 -20.50
C TYR A 233 5.15 -0.63 -19.93
N THR A 234 3.82 -0.55 -19.74
CA THR A 234 3.17 0.68 -19.22
C THR A 234 1.90 0.39 -18.41
N VAL A 235 1.75 1.03 -17.25
CA VAL A 235 0.61 0.85 -16.33
C VAL A 235 -0.66 1.60 -16.78
N ASN A 236 -0.56 2.56 -17.71
CA ASN A 236 -1.70 3.40 -18.14
C ASN A 236 -2.12 3.11 -19.59
N GLN A 237 -3.08 2.19 -19.76
CA GLN A 237 -3.69 1.83 -21.05
C GLN A 237 -5.09 2.43 -21.26
N LYS A 238 -5.47 3.45 -20.47
CA LYS A 238 -6.85 3.96 -20.39
C LYS A 238 -7.46 4.29 -21.76
N ALA A 239 -6.74 5.04 -22.61
CA ALA A 239 -7.24 5.44 -23.92
C ALA A 239 -7.43 4.25 -24.90
N ASN A 240 -6.55 3.25 -24.84
CA ASN A 240 -6.65 2.05 -25.68
C ASN A 240 -7.81 1.15 -25.22
N ILE A 241 -8.03 1.06 -23.90
CA ILE A 241 -9.17 0.34 -23.30
C ILE A 241 -10.48 1.03 -23.70
N GLU A 242 -10.59 2.35 -23.56
CA GLU A 242 -11.77 3.11 -23.98
C GLU A 242 -12.06 2.97 -25.48
N ALA A 243 -11.04 2.94 -26.33
CA ALA A 243 -11.19 2.71 -27.76
C ALA A 243 -11.65 1.27 -28.08
N LEU A 244 -11.15 0.28 -27.35
CA LEU A 244 -11.56 -1.12 -27.50
C LEU A 244 -13.02 -1.31 -27.06
N GLU A 245 -13.41 -0.72 -25.93
CA GLU A 245 -14.79 -0.72 -25.43
C GLU A 245 -15.75 -0.11 -26.47
N ASN A 246 -15.39 1.03 -27.07
CA ASN A 246 -16.18 1.63 -28.13
C ASN A 246 -16.28 0.71 -29.36
N ALA A 247 -15.18 0.12 -29.83
CA ALA A 247 -15.19 -0.80 -30.96
C ALA A 247 -16.05 -2.05 -30.71
N LEU A 248 -16.06 -2.57 -29.47
CA LEU A 248 -16.90 -3.70 -29.07
C LEU A 248 -18.38 -3.31 -28.90
N SER A 249 -18.67 -2.09 -28.42
CA SER A 249 -20.05 -1.61 -28.22
C SER A 249 -20.82 -1.45 -29.53
N THR A 250 -20.14 -1.07 -30.62
CA THR A 250 -20.76 -0.88 -31.94
C THR A 250 -21.22 -2.18 -32.61
N GLN A 251 -20.68 -3.34 -32.22
CA GLN A 251 -21.14 -4.66 -32.70
C GLN A 251 -22.42 -5.14 -32.01
N ASN A 252 -22.69 -4.66 -30.79
CA ASN A 252 -23.74 -5.17 -29.91
C ASN A 252 -24.87 -4.17 -29.64
N THR A 253 -25.00 -3.11 -30.43
CA THR A 253 -26.15 -2.21 -30.31
C THR A 253 -27.21 -2.62 -31.34
N PRO A 254 -28.30 -3.30 -30.93
CA PRO A 254 -29.44 -3.50 -31.81
C PRO A 254 -29.89 -2.15 -32.38
N THR A 255 -30.34 -2.11 -33.64
CA THR A 255 -30.86 -0.89 -34.29
C THR A 255 -32.03 -0.24 -33.52
N ASP A 256 -32.61 -0.95 -32.55
CA ASP A 256 -33.69 -0.53 -31.66
C ASP A 256 -33.29 -0.43 -30.18
N ALA A 257 -32.04 -0.04 -29.88
CA ALA A 257 -31.58 0.19 -28.50
C ALA A 257 -30.87 1.54 -28.32
N TRP A 258 -30.88 2.05 -27.09
CA TRP A 258 -30.04 3.17 -26.64
C TRP A 258 -28.83 2.66 -25.88
N SER A 259 -27.69 3.34 -26.00
CA SER A 259 -26.48 2.96 -25.28
C SER A 259 -26.54 3.34 -23.80
N ILE A 260 -25.89 2.54 -22.96
CA ILE A 260 -25.64 2.81 -21.55
C ILE A 260 -24.12 2.84 -21.34
N VAL A 261 -23.59 3.98 -20.92
CA VAL A 261 -22.17 4.18 -20.58
C VAL A 261 -22.05 4.40 -19.08
N GLN A 262 -21.14 3.66 -18.43
CA GLN A 262 -20.93 3.74 -16.97
C GLN A 262 -19.48 4.13 -16.66
N ASN A 263 -19.29 5.36 -16.17
CA ASN A 263 -18.01 5.89 -15.70
C ASN A 263 -17.93 5.74 -14.17
N LEU A 264 -17.42 4.59 -13.72
CA LEU A 264 -17.42 4.21 -12.30
C LEU A 264 -16.02 4.34 -11.69
N THR A 265 -15.90 5.08 -10.58
CA THR A 265 -14.65 5.26 -9.83
C THR A 265 -14.84 4.79 -8.40
N TYR A 266 -14.17 3.68 -8.03
CA TYR A 266 -14.28 3.02 -6.72
C TYR A 266 -15.70 2.60 -6.30
N VAL A 267 -16.56 2.35 -7.29
CA VAL A 267 -17.91 1.81 -7.12
C VAL A 267 -18.13 0.69 -8.14
N THR A 268 -19.07 -0.21 -7.86
CA THR A 268 -19.58 -1.21 -8.80
C THR A 268 -21.07 -0.99 -9.04
N SER A 269 -21.59 -1.54 -10.13
CA SER A 269 -22.98 -1.45 -10.56
C SER A 269 -23.54 -2.86 -10.72
N THR A 270 -24.75 -3.12 -10.23
CA THR A 270 -25.36 -4.47 -10.33
C THR A 270 -25.84 -4.81 -11.73
N ASN A 271 -26.05 -3.80 -12.58
CA ASN A 271 -26.45 -3.96 -13.97
C ASN A 271 -25.30 -3.62 -14.92
N THR A 272 -24.82 -4.62 -15.64
CA THR A 272 -23.70 -4.52 -16.59
C THR A 272 -24.16 -4.36 -18.04
N ALA A 273 -25.45 -4.15 -18.30
CA ALA A 273 -25.95 -3.96 -19.65
C ALA A 273 -25.39 -2.68 -20.28
N PHE A 274 -24.87 -2.81 -21.50
CA PHE A 274 -24.29 -1.71 -22.29
C PHE A 274 -25.32 -1.03 -23.21
N ASN A 275 -26.52 -1.59 -23.29
CA ASN A 275 -27.63 -1.01 -24.03
C ASN A 275 -28.96 -1.45 -23.40
N VAL A 276 -30.01 -0.71 -23.75
CA VAL A 276 -31.40 -1.00 -23.37
C VAL A 276 -32.29 -0.72 -24.56
N LYS A 277 -33.28 -1.56 -24.79
CA LYS A 277 -34.25 -1.35 -25.88
C LYS A 277 -34.95 0.00 -25.71
N LYS A 278 -35.21 0.70 -26.81
CA LYS A 278 -35.86 2.02 -26.76
C LYS A 278 -37.20 1.95 -26.03
N GLY A 279 -37.40 2.84 -25.05
CA GLY A 279 -38.63 2.92 -24.26
C GLY A 279 -38.70 1.98 -23.05
N GLU A 280 -37.83 0.97 -22.96
CA GLU A 280 -37.76 0.07 -21.79
C GLU A 280 -37.12 0.75 -20.58
N SER A 281 -37.35 0.17 -19.41
CA SER A 281 -36.75 0.64 -18.15
C SER A 281 -35.30 0.17 -17.99
N TYR A 282 -34.50 0.97 -17.28
CA TYR A 282 -33.17 0.61 -16.83
C TYR A 282 -33.05 0.83 -15.33
N THR A 283 -32.58 -0.17 -14.58
CA THR A 283 -32.33 -0.05 -13.14
C THR A 283 -30.98 -0.66 -12.78
N THR A 284 -30.24 0.02 -11.90
CA THR A 284 -29.01 -0.51 -11.31
C THR A 284 -28.78 0.00 -9.90
N THR A 285 -28.12 -0.80 -9.07
CA THR A 285 -27.65 -0.39 -7.75
C THR A 285 -26.15 -0.09 -7.83
N ILE A 286 -25.77 1.10 -7.37
CA ILE A 286 -24.38 1.53 -7.22
C ILE A 286 -23.89 1.17 -5.82
N VAL A 287 -22.88 0.30 -5.77
CA VAL A 287 -22.28 -0.20 -4.53
C VAL A 287 -20.86 0.34 -4.41
N PRO A 288 -20.53 1.12 -3.37
CA PRO A 288 -19.15 1.54 -3.18
C PRO A 288 -18.25 0.34 -2.86
N ASN A 289 -17.02 0.38 -3.38
CA ASN A 289 -16.02 -0.63 -3.05
C ASN A 289 -15.73 -0.62 -1.53
N LYS A 290 -15.23 -1.73 -1.01
CA LYS A 290 -14.84 -1.84 0.40
C LYS A 290 -13.94 -0.67 0.81
N ASN A 291 -14.29 0.01 1.90
CA ASN A 291 -13.61 1.20 2.46
C ASN A 291 -13.79 2.51 1.67
N TYR A 292 -14.76 2.58 0.77
CA TYR A 292 -15.15 3.81 0.07
C TYR A 292 -16.61 4.18 0.40
N LYS A 293 -16.93 5.47 0.28
CA LYS A 293 -18.29 6.01 0.37
C LYS A 293 -18.61 6.78 -0.91
N ILE A 294 -19.83 6.62 -1.43
CA ILE A 294 -20.29 7.36 -2.60
C ILE A 294 -20.13 8.87 -2.32
N ASN A 295 -19.40 9.55 -3.20
CA ASN A 295 -19.16 10.99 -3.14
C ASN A 295 -20.08 11.74 -4.10
N SER A 296 -20.25 11.24 -5.31
CA SER A 296 -21.10 11.87 -6.33
C SER A 296 -21.64 10.85 -7.31
N VAL A 297 -22.87 11.06 -7.77
CA VAL A 297 -23.51 10.34 -8.86
C VAL A 297 -24.15 11.35 -9.80
N THR A 298 -23.98 11.17 -11.10
CA THR A 298 -24.61 11.96 -12.15
C THR A 298 -25.16 11.01 -13.21
N VAL A 299 -26.41 11.22 -13.63
CA VAL A 299 -27.10 10.43 -14.64
C VAL A 299 -27.59 11.38 -15.73
N VAL A 300 -27.08 11.21 -16.94
CA VAL A 300 -27.44 12.02 -18.12
C VAL A 300 -28.15 11.13 -19.13
N MET A 301 -29.31 11.55 -19.65
CA MET A 301 -30.04 10.86 -20.71
C MET A 301 -30.31 11.80 -21.87
N GLY A 302 -29.88 11.44 -23.08
CA GLY A 302 -30.07 12.27 -24.27
C GLY A 302 -29.40 13.65 -24.15
N GLY A 303 -28.35 13.77 -23.34
CA GLY A 303 -27.66 15.03 -23.05
C GLY A 303 -28.28 15.87 -21.92
N VAL A 304 -29.37 15.43 -21.29
CA VAL A 304 -30.02 16.12 -20.16
C VAL A 304 -29.68 15.42 -18.84
N ASP A 305 -29.24 16.17 -17.84
CA ASP A 305 -29.04 15.65 -16.47
C ASP A 305 -30.40 15.33 -15.83
N ILE A 306 -30.61 14.05 -15.51
CA ILE A 306 -31.81 13.51 -14.89
C ILE A 306 -31.54 12.95 -13.48
N THR A 307 -30.38 13.25 -12.89
CA THR A 307 -29.91 12.67 -11.62
C THR A 307 -30.95 12.77 -10.52
N ASN A 308 -31.55 13.94 -10.32
CA ASN A 308 -32.54 14.17 -9.25
C ASN A 308 -33.80 13.31 -9.35
N THR A 309 -34.13 12.85 -10.56
CA THR A 309 -35.31 12.01 -10.82
C THR A 309 -34.96 10.53 -10.95
N ALA A 310 -33.72 10.23 -11.33
CA ALA A 310 -33.29 8.87 -11.64
C ALA A 310 -32.52 8.21 -10.48
N TYR A 311 -31.83 8.97 -9.64
CA TYR A 311 -30.98 8.44 -8.56
C TYR A 311 -31.60 8.67 -7.19
N ASN A 312 -31.74 7.60 -6.40
CA ASN A 312 -32.20 7.64 -5.03
C ASN A 312 -31.43 6.61 -4.18
N ASN A 313 -30.70 7.11 -3.17
CA ASN A 313 -30.03 6.29 -2.14
C ASN A 313 -29.28 5.06 -2.66
N GLY A 314 -28.40 5.26 -3.65
CA GLY A 314 -27.58 4.19 -4.22
C GLY A 314 -28.25 3.42 -5.35
N VAL A 315 -29.53 3.65 -5.65
CA VAL A 315 -30.24 3.01 -6.77
C VAL A 315 -30.49 4.03 -7.88
N ILE A 316 -30.20 3.66 -9.12
CA ILE A 316 -30.57 4.41 -10.32
C ILE A 316 -31.73 3.66 -10.99
N THR A 317 -32.85 4.35 -11.22
CA THR A 317 -34.01 3.83 -11.95
C THR A 317 -34.44 4.85 -13.00
N ILE A 318 -34.44 4.41 -14.27
CA ILE A 318 -34.96 5.15 -15.41
C ILE A 318 -36.14 4.35 -15.95
N ASN A 319 -37.36 4.83 -15.73
CA ASN A 319 -38.58 4.08 -16.07
C ASN A 319 -38.78 3.85 -17.57
N SER A 320 -38.28 4.77 -18.41
CA SER A 320 -38.31 4.65 -19.86
C SER A 320 -37.10 5.36 -20.45
N VAL A 321 -36.22 4.60 -21.11
CA VAL A 321 -35.01 5.15 -21.71
C VAL A 321 -35.30 5.67 -23.12
N THR A 322 -35.23 6.99 -23.27
CA THR A 322 -35.59 7.71 -24.51
C THR A 322 -34.39 8.33 -25.24
N GLY A 323 -33.17 8.10 -24.74
CA GLY A 323 -31.93 8.55 -25.33
C GLY A 323 -30.73 7.82 -24.73
N ASN A 324 -29.54 8.01 -25.30
CA ASN A 324 -28.29 7.47 -24.74
C ASN A 324 -28.10 7.91 -23.30
N VAL A 325 -27.70 6.98 -22.43
CA VAL A 325 -27.51 7.22 -21.00
C VAL A 325 -26.02 7.20 -20.66
N THR A 326 -25.58 8.18 -19.87
CA THR A 326 -24.26 8.20 -19.25
C THR A 326 -24.43 8.30 -17.74
N ILE A 327 -23.91 7.32 -17.02
CA ILE A 327 -23.87 7.28 -15.56
C ILE A 327 -22.43 7.56 -15.14
N THR A 328 -22.21 8.57 -14.31
CA THR A 328 -20.91 8.84 -13.69
C THR A 328 -21.07 8.72 -12.18
N ALA A 329 -20.35 7.80 -11.56
CA ALA A 329 -20.42 7.58 -10.11
C ALA A 329 -19.00 7.48 -9.53
N ILE A 330 -18.74 8.29 -8.51
CA ILE A 330 -17.44 8.42 -7.88
C ILE A 330 -17.63 8.18 -6.38
N ALA A 331 -16.87 7.25 -5.82
CA ALA A 331 -16.72 7.12 -4.39
C ALA A 331 -15.36 7.67 -3.94
N LYS A 332 -15.31 8.21 -2.73
CA LYS A 332 -14.08 8.63 -2.06
C LYS A 332 -13.73 7.61 -0.98
N LYS A 333 -12.43 7.42 -0.78
CA LYS A 333 -11.92 6.58 0.31
C LYS A 333 -12.44 7.15 1.62
N ASN A 334 -12.94 6.31 2.52
CA ASN A 334 -13.34 6.74 3.85
C ASN A 334 -12.17 7.48 4.49
N SER A 335 -12.35 8.75 4.87
CA SER A 335 -11.29 9.60 5.44
C SER A 335 -10.91 9.23 6.88
N GLY A 336 -11.38 8.10 7.42
CA GLY A 336 -10.82 7.54 8.65
C GLY A 336 -9.52 6.83 8.32
N ALA A 337 -8.40 7.28 8.89
CA ALA A 337 -7.15 6.51 8.83
C ALA A 337 -7.44 5.08 9.29
N LEU A 338 -6.96 4.11 8.51
CA LEU A 338 -7.13 2.71 8.87
C LEU A 338 -6.30 2.45 10.13
N LEU A 339 -6.90 1.77 11.10
CA LEU A 339 -6.17 1.25 12.23
C LEU A 339 -4.98 0.44 11.69
N PRO A 340 -3.73 0.73 12.09
CA PRO A 340 -2.61 -0.11 11.71
C PRO A 340 -2.95 -1.56 12.05
N SER A 341 -2.92 -2.46 11.06
CA SER A 341 -3.34 -3.85 11.23
C SER A 341 -2.18 -4.78 11.52
N ASP A 342 -0.98 -4.40 11.09
CA ASP A 342 0.24 -5.17 11.33
C ASP A 342 0.57 -5.18 12.82
N GLY A 343 0.80 -6.37 13.36
CA GLY A 343 1.04 -6.61 14.78
C GLY A 343 -0.13 -6.30 15.73
N LEU A 344 -1.34 -6.01 15.23
CA LEU A 344 -2.50 -5.72 16.09
C LEU A 344 -2.89 -6.97 16.89
N LEU A 345 -2.82 -6.88 18.22
CA LEU A 345 -3.20 -7.95 19.14
C LEU A 345 -4.64 -7.83 19.63
N ALA A 346 -5.09 -6.60 19.90
CA ALA A 346 -6.42 -6.37 20.44
C ALA A 346 -6.91 -4.95 20.11
N ASN A 347 -8.22 -4.83 19.89
CA ASN A 347 -8.91 -3.57 19.65
C ASN A 347 -10.22 -3.54 20.46
N PHE A 348 -10.31 -2.59 21.37
CA PHE A 348 -11.46 -2.40 22.24
C PHE A 348 -12.15 -1.09 21.90
N ASP A 349 -13.44 -1.17 21.54
CA ASP A 349 -14.35 -0.02 21.49
C ASP A 349 -15.34 -0.14 22.66
N PHE A 350 -15.16 0.70 23.67
CA PHE A 350 -15.93 0.67 24.92
C PHE A 350 -17.29 1.38 24.80
N ARG A 351 -17.59 2.01 23.66
CA ARG A 351 -18.89 2.69 23.44
C ARG A 351 -19.97 1.72 22.99
N ASN A 352 -19.56 0.64 22.32
CA ASN A 352 -20.45 -0.30 21.67
C ASN A 352 -20.56 -1.64 22.40
N LYS A 353 -19.94 -1.78 23.58
CA LYS A 353 -19.92 -3.02 24.36
C LYS A 353 -20.28 -2.80 25.83
N GLU A 354 -21.12 -3.68 26.37
CA GLU A 354 -21.41 -3.74 27.81
C GLU A 354 -20.28 -4.44 28.56
N MET A 355 -19.84 -3.87 29.70
CA MET A 355 -18.88 -4.55 30.57
C MET A 355 -19.56 -5.68 31.33
N THR A 356 -18.87 -6.81 31.45
CA THR A 356 -19.31 -7.91 32.30
C THR A 356 -18.52 -7.92 33.60
N SER A 357 -19.19 -8.24 34.71
CA SER A 357 -18.51 -8.46 35.99
C SER A 357 -17.79 -9.80 35.98
N TYR A 358 -16.56 -9.82 36.46
CA TYR A 358 -15.71 -10.98 36.55
C TYR A 358 -15.06 -11.03 37.94
N ASN A 359 -15.03 -12.20 38.58
CA ASN A 359 -14.40 -12.35 39.90
C ASN A 359 -13.02 -12.98 39.73
N LEU A 360 -11.97 -12.21 40.02
CA LEU A 360 -10.60 -12.67 39.94
C LEU A 360 -10.10 -13.05 41.34
N SER A 361 -9.60 -14.28 41.47
CA SER A 361 -9.08 -14.82 42.74
C SER A 361 -8.01 -13.90 43.34
N GLY A 362 -8.22 -13.44 44.57
CA GLY A 362 -7.34 -12.50 45.29
C GLY A 362 -7.62 -11.01 45.03
N TRP A 363 -8.56 -10.66 44.14
CA TRP A 363 -8.77 -9.27 43.69
C TRP A 363 -10.24 -8.81 43.71
N GLY A 364 -11.21 -9.72 43.88
CA GLY A 364 -12.63 -9.40 43.97
C GLY A 364 -13.27 -9.10 42.61
N ASN A 365 -14.34 -8.28 42.61
CA ASN A 365 -15.08 -7.93 41.39
C ASN A 365 -14.27 -6.97 40.51
N VAL A 366 -13.92 -7.41 39.31
CA VAL A 366 -13.35 -6.63 38.22
C VAL A 366 -14.34 -6.57 37.05
N TYR A 367 -14.20 -5.58 36.18
CA TYR A 367 -15.02 -5.44 34.97
C TYR A 367 -14.18 -5.81 33.76
N LYS A 368 -14.78 -6.54 32.80
CA LYS A 368 -14.11 -6.89 31.54
C LYS A 368 -14.87 -6.44 30.30
N CYS A 369 -14.09 -6.07 29.29
CA CYS A 369 -14.56 -5.85 27.92
C CYS A 369 -13.83 -6.80 26.98
N ASP A 370 -14.55 -7.67 26.29
CA ASP A 370 -14.01 -8.58 25.29
C ASP A 370 -13.78 -7.86 23.96
N ASP A 371 -12.71 -8.22 23.24
CA ASP A 371 -12.57 -7.92 21.83
C ASP A 371 -13.05 -9.08 20.96
N GLU A 372 -12.90 -8.95 19.64
CA GLU A 372 -13.26 -10.00 18.68
C GLU A 372 -12.19 -11.09 18.54
N THR A 373 -10.99 -10.88 19.10
CA THR A 373 -9.84 -11.77 18.97
C THR A 373 -9.70 -12.77 20.13
N GLY A 374 -10.61 -12.71 21.11
CA GLY A 374 -10.58 -13.58 22.28
C GLY A 374 -9.68 -13.06 23.40
N ASN A 375 -9.34 -11.77 23.39
CA ASN A 375 -8.72 -11.08 24.50
C ASN A 375 -9.78 -10.26 25.26
N TYR A 376 -9.53 -10.02 26.54
CA TYR A 376 -10.37 -9.10 27.30
C TYR A 376 -9.52 -8.15 28.14
N PHE A 377 -10.03 -6.93 28.25
CA PHE A 377 -9.42 -5.86 29.01
C PHE A 377 -10.04 -5.79 30.40
N THR A 378 -9.23 -5.66 31.45
CA THR A 378 -9.73 -5.63 32.85
C THR A 378 -9.58 -4.28 33.53
N PHE A 379 -10.60 -3.91 34.30
CA PHE A 379 -10.65 -2.70 35.11
C PHE A 379 -10.86 -3.03 36.59
N GLY A 380 -10.18 -2.27 37.47
CA GLY A 380 -10.39 -2.32 38.92
C GLY A 380 -11.74 -1.71 39.35
N GLY A 381 -12.17 -2.00 40.59
CA GLY A 381 -13.51 -1.70 41.11
C GLY A 381 -14.05 -0.28 40.85
N SER A 382 -15.37 -0.21 40.59
CA SER A 382 -16.18 0.98 40.24
C SER A 382 -15.95 1.60 38.85
N ALA A 383 -15.39 0.86 37.89
CA ALA A 383 -15.34 1.26 36.48
C ALA A 383 -16.73 1.21 35.81
N LYS A 384 -17.04 2.21 34.96
CA LYS A 384 -18.23 2.27 34.10
C LYS A 384 -17.81 2.35 32.63
N THR A 385 -18.63 2.05 31.63
CA THR A 385 -18.30 2.34 30.21
C THR A 385 -18.77 3.73 29.80
N ALA A 386 -18.25 4.23 28.67
CA ALA A 386 -18.81 5.40 27.99
C ALA A 386 -20.33 5.26 27.74
N SER A 387 -20.79 4.04 27.41
CA SER A 387 -22.21 3.72 27.19
C SER A 387 -23.10 3.75 28.44
N GLN A 388 -22.53 3.69 29.65
CA GLN A 388 -23.29 3.60 30.90
C GLN A 388 -23.58 4.95 31.56
N GLY A 389 -22.97 6.04 31.09
CA GLY A 389 -23.16 7.40 31.61
C GLY A 389 -22.67 7.61 33.06
N GLY A 390 -21.94 8.71 33.28
CA GLY A 390 -21.55 9.20 34.60
C GLY A 390 -20.10 8.94 35.00
N ILE A 391 -19.67 9.56 36.12
CA ILE A 391 -18.26 9.62 36.54
C ILE A 391 -17.90 8.39 37.39
N GLY A 392 -17.19 7.43 36.79
CA GLY A 392 -16.67 6.22 37.45
C GLY A 392 -15.14 6.24 37.58
N GLN A 393 -14.59 5.40 38.46
CA GLN A 393 -13.13 5.29 38.65
C GLN A 393 -12.56 4.30 37.63
N TYR A 394 -11.61 4.74 36.80
CA TYR A 394 -10.90 3.85 35.89
C TYR A 394 -9.51 3.55 36.42
N LEU A 395 -9.36 2.33 36.91
CA LEU A 395 -8.07 1.77 37.24
C LEU A 395 -7.75 0.73 36.18
N PHE A 396 -6.99 1.13 35.16
CA PHE A 396 -6.39 0.20 34.21
C PHE A 396 -5.60 -0.85 35.01
N ARG A 397 -5.91 -2.12 34.77
CA ARG A 397 -5.21 -3.22 35.41
C ARG A 397 -4.31 -3.91 34.41
N ASP A 398 -4.92 -4.74 33.58
CA ASP A 398 -4.21 -5.68 32.73
C ASP A 398 -5.10 -6.13 31.56
N VAL A 399 -4.44 -6.73 30.58
CA VAL A 399 -5.07 -7.38 29.43
C VAL A 399 -4.80 -8.87 29.54
N ARG A 400 -5.84 -9.67 29.36
CA ARG A 400 -5.83 -11.11 29.65
C ARG A 400 -6.42 -11.89 28.48
N LYS A 401 -5.96 -13.12 28.33
CA LYS A 401 -6.52 -14.04 27.32
C LYS A 401 -7.79 -14.69 27.84
N LYS A 402 -8.84 -14.76 27.02
CA LYS A 402 -10.15 -15.32 27.41
C LYS A 402 -10.10 -16.81 27.70
N ASP A 403 -9.28 -17.56 26.97
CA ASP A 403 -9.07 -18.99 27.14
C ASP A 403 -8.27 -19.34 28.41
N ASN A 404 -7.57 -18.36 29.00
CA ASN A 404 -6.78 -18.54 30.20
C ASN A 404 -6.79 -17.26 31.05
N GLU A 405 -7.94 -17.02 31.69
CA GLU A 405 -8.23 -15.78 32.40
C GLU A 405 -7.23 -15.43 33.53
N SER A 406 -6.48 -16.42 34.02
CA SER A 406 -5.41 -16.22 35.01
C SER A 406 -4.13 -15.59 34.43
N LYS A 407 -3.89 -15.72 33.12
CA LYS A 407 -2.67 -15.31 32.45
C LYS A 407 -2.82 -13.97 31.72
N LEU A 408 -1.81 -13.11 31.92
CA LEU A 408 -1.65 -11.87 31.18
C LEU A 408 -1.32 -12.17 29.71
N VAL A 409 -1.71 -11.26 28.82
CA VAL A 409 -1.18 -11.25 27.45
C VAL A 409 0.31 -10.96 27.52
N ASP A 410 1.11 -11.85 26.93
CA ASP A 410 2.53 -11.61 26.76
C ASP A 410 2.73 -10.67 25.57
N LEU A 411 3.16 -9.44 25.88
CA LEU A 411 3.45 -8.42 24.87
C LEU A 411 4.90 -8.48 24.37
N GLY A 412 5.73 -9.38 24.92
CA GLY A 412 7.14 -9.46 24.57
C GLY A 412 7.95 -8.24 25.03
N THR A 413 9.06 -7.99 24.35
CA THR A 413 9.95 -6.84 24.60
C THR A 413 9.65 -5.64 23.71
N ASP A 414 8.91 -5.86 22.63
CA ASP A 414 8.57 -4.86 21.61
C ASP A 414 7.04 -4.81 21.46
N PHE A 415 6.43 -3.71 21.86
CA PHE A 415 4.96 -3.59 21.82
C PHE A 415 4.50 -2.14 21.85
N THR A 416 3.23 -1.93 21.50
CA THR A 416 2.57 -0.63 21.60
C THR A 416 1.23 -0.77 22.29
N ILE A 417 0.94 0.15 23.20
CA ILE A 417 -0.38 0.29 23.83
C ILE A 417 -0.85 1.71 23.55
N ALA A 418 -2.07 1.86 23.06
CA ALA A 418 -2.67 3.17 22.90
C ALA A 418 -4.09 3.21 23.45
N MET A 419 -4.46 4.36 23.98
CA MET A 419 -5.77 4.60 24.60
C MET A 419 -6.31 5.92 24.11
N TYR A 420 -7.63 5.98 23.96
CA TYR A 420 -8.37 7.14 23.49
C TYR A 420 -9.50 7.48 24.45
N SER A 421 -9.61 8.75 24.82
CA SER A 421 -10.56 9.25 25.82
C SER A 421 -11.50 10.31 25.27
N THR A 422 -12.72 10.33 25.82
CA THR A 422 -13.80 11.27 25.47
C THR A 422 -13.94 12.38 26.50
N GLU A 423 -14.80 13.36 26.21
CA GLU A 423 -14.98 14.56 27.02
C GLU A 423 -15.20 14.29 28.52
N VAL A 424 -14.69 15.26 29.27
CA VAL A 424 -14.23 15.30 30.67
C VAL A 424 -14.88 14.34 31.67
N PRO A 425 -14.07 13.81 32.62
CA PRO A 425 -12.59 13.87 32.65
C PRO A 425 -11.95 13.00 31.56
N ASN A 426 -10.80 13.42 31.02
CA ASN A 426 -10.05 12.66 30.02
C ASN A 426 -8.94 11.81 30.67
N ILE A 427 -8.27 10.95 29.89
CA ILE A 427 -7.29 9.99 30.44
C ILE A 427 -6.09 10.65 31.14
N LEU A 428 -5.79 11.92 30.86
CA LEU A 428 -4.66 12.64 31.45
C LEU A 428 -5.06 13.69 32.52
N ASN A 429 -6.35 13.85 32.81
CA ASN A 429 -6.85 14.80 33.79
C ASN A 429 -7.61 14.09 34.93
N SER A 430 -7.15 14.29 36.18
CA SER A 430 -7.70 13.64 37.37
C SER A 430 -8.30 14.69 38.33
N THR A 431 -9.35 14.34 39.08
CA THR A 431 -9.93 15.22 40.10
C THR A 431 -9.71 14.62 41.48
N LYS A 432 -9.09 15.37 42.41
CA LYS A 432 -9.03 14.95 43.82
C LYS A 432 -10.44 14.94 44.42
N LYS A 433 -10.73 13.96 45.28
CA LYS A 433 -12.02 13.74 45.98
C LYS A 433 -12.54 14.93 46.81
N SER A 434 -11.75 15.98 47.01
CA SER A 434 -12.17 17.26 47.59
C SER A 434 -12.13 18.35 46.51
N ASN A 435 -13.30 18.84 46.12
CA ASN A 435 -13.62 19.72 44.97
C ASN A 435 -12.85 21.06 44.84
N VAL A 436 -11.51 21.08 44.79
CA VAL A 436 -10.76 22.36 44.71
C VAL A 436 -9.45 22.34 43.90
N SER A 437 -9.05 21.23 43.26
CA SER A 437 -7.90 21.27 42.34
C SER A 437 -7.94 20.16 41.29
N THR A 438 -7.79 20.54 40.01
CA THR A 438 -7.40 19.66 38.89
C THR A 438 -6.03 19.05 39.20
N GLY A 439 -5.98 17.72 39.38
CA GLY A 439 -4.73 16.97 39.49
C GLY A 439 -4.32 16.46 38.12
N LYS A 440 -3.16 16.86 37.61
CA LYS A 440 -2.62 16.27 36.39
C LYS A 440 -2.26 14.80 36.64
N ILE A 441 -2.52 13.90 35.67
CA ILE A 441 -2.02 12.54 35.77
C ILE A 441 -0.49 12.56 35.88
N ILE A 442 0.05 11.69 36.72
CA ILE A 442 1.48 11.46 36.80
C ILE A 442 1.74 10.13 36.09
N LEU A 443 2.53 10.18 35.02
CA LEU A 443 2.95 9.01 34.27
C LEU A 443 4.33 8.60 34.75
N ALA A 444 4.42 7.38 35.29
CA ALA A 444 5.68 6.83 35.75
C ALA A 444 5.88 5.45 35.12
N PRO A 445 6.90 5.31 34.23
CA PRO A 445 7.25 4.01 33.68
C PRO A 445 7.63 3.01 34.77
N ARG A 446 7.26 1.75 34.58
CA ARG A 446 7.49 0.64 35.51
C ARG A 446 8.37 -0.41 34.87
N TYR A 447 9.40 -0.82 35.57
CA TYR A 447 10.33 -1.83 35.13
C TYR A 447 10.48 -2.94 36.18
N ILE A 448 10.90 -4.11 35.72
CA ILE A 448 11.39 -5.18 36.57
C ILE A 448 12.89 -5.00 36.70
N ASN A 449 13.40 -5.00 37.94
CA ASN A 449 14.83 -4.90 38.19
C ASN A 449 15.54 -6.27 38.13
N THR A 450 16.87 -6.26 38.25
CA THR A 450 17.69 -7.47 38.25
C THR A 450 17.34 -8.45 39.37
N SER A 451 16.76 -7.96 40.48
CA SER A 451 16.20 -8.76 41.59
C SER A 451 14.74 -9.21 41.37
N ALA A 452 14.23 -9.12 40.13
CA ALA A 452 12.85 -9.50 39.77
C ALA A 452 11.74 -8.75 40.53
N THR A 453 12.04 -7.55 41.03
CA THR A 453 11.09 -6.69 41.74
C THR A 453 10.60 -5.57 40.81
N GLU A 454 9.34 -5.14 40.97
CA GLU A 454 8.77 -4.01 40.24
C GLU A 454 9.26 -2.69 40.85
N VAL A 455 9.82 -1.83 40.01
CA VAL A 455 10.32 -0.50 40.37
C VAL A 455 9.72 0.54 39.41
N THR A 456 9.55 1.76 39.90
CA THR A 456 8.97 2.88 39.15
C THR A 456 10.05 3.93 38.86
N VAL A 457 10.12 4.39 37.62
CA VAL A 457 11.02 5.48 37.20
C VAL A 457 10.49 6.81 37.72
N LYS A 458 11.37 7.82 37.81
CA LYS A 458 10.99 9.17 38.24
C LYS A 458 9.74 9.67 37.50
N GLU A 459 8.80 10.16 38.30
CA GLU A 459 7.51 10.68 37.86
C GLU A 459 7.64 11.79 36.81
N PHE A 460 6.78 11.73 35.78
CA PHE A 460 6.63 12.78 34.79
C PHE A 460 5.18 13.26 34.74
N THR A 461 5.01 14.57 34.83
CA THR A 461 3.71 15.23 34.75
C THR A 461 3.65 15.98 33.41
N PRO A 462 2.85 15.51 32.44
CA PRO A 462 2.59 16.24 31.20
C PRO A 462 2.03 17.63 31.50
N ASP A 463 2.55 18.68 30.86
CA ASP A 463 1.98 20.02 30.97
C ASP A 463 0.82 20.21 30.00
N ILE A 464 -0.28 19.50 30.26
CA ILE A 464 -1.49 19.55 29.41
C ILE A 464 -2.67 19.97 30.27
N THR A 465 -3.36 21.03 29.85
CA THR A 465 -4.43 21.69 30.63
C THR A 465 -5.77 21.75 29.91
N ARG A 466 -5.93 21.01 28.80
CA ARG A 466 -7.18 20.99 28.01
C ARG A 466 -8.14 19.88 28.44
N ASN A 467 -9.42 20.17 28.26
CA ASN A 467 -10.58 19.36 28.63
C ASN A 467 -11.26 18.76 27.39
N GLU A 468 -10.47 18.27 26.45
CA GLU A 468 -10.91 17.75 25.15
C GLU A 468 -10.52 16.28 24.98
N TYR A 469 -10.88 15.71 23.84
CA TYR A 469 -10.44 14.39 23.38
C TYR A 469 -8.92 14.28 23.37
N MET A 470 -8.43 13.12 23.82
CA MET A 470 -6.99 12.85 23.90
C MET A 470 -6.70 11.39 23.64
N SER A 471 -5.60 11.16 22.91
CA SER A 471 -4.96 9.86 22.74
C SER A 471 -3.62 9.83 23.47
N LEU A 472 -3.36 8.74 24.18
CA LEU A 472 -2.09 8.41 24.79
C LEU A 472 -1.56 7.14 24.13
N THR A 473 -0.40 7.23 23.49
CA THR A 473 0.28 6.07 22.88
C THR A 473 1.61 5.84 23.56
N ILE A 474 1.87 4.60 23.97
CA ILE A 474 3.12 4.17 24.62
C ILE A 474 3.73 3.08 23.75
N THR A 475 4.91 3.33 23.21
CA THR A 475 5.69 2.33 22.49
C THR A 475 6.84 1.86 23.36
N VAL A 476 7.10 0.56 23.32
CA VAL A 476 8.20 -0.10 24.03
C VAL A 476 9.02 -0.83 22.99
N SER A 477 10.30 -0.49 22.88
CA SER A 477 11.28 -1.15 22.00
C SER A 477 12.45 -1.60 22.85
N ALA A 478 12.47 -2.86 23.23
CA ALA A 478 13.39 -3.46 24.18
C ALA A 478 13.56 -2.63 25.47
N ASN A 479 14.57 -1.76 25.50
CA ASN A 479 14.92 -0.95 26.66
C ASN A 479 14.40 0.48 26.55
N VAL A 480 13.77 0.88 25.44
CA VAL A 480 13.29 2.25 25.22
C VAL A 480 11.77 2.31 25.34
N ILE A 481 11.27 3.26 26.13
CA ILE A 481 9.87 3.68 26.13
C ILE A 481 9.77 5.04 25.45
N LYS A 482 8.81 5.20 24.55
CA LYS A 482 8.35 6.51 24.06
C LYS A 482 6.87 6.70 24.41
N MET A 483 6.54 7.90 24.86
CA MET A 483 5.17 8.31 25.15
C MET A 483 4.74 9.43 24.23
N TYR A 484 3.60 9.27 23.58
CA TYR A 484 3.01 10.21 22.65
C TYR A 484 1.65 10.65 23.17
N VAL A 485 1.35 11.93 22.97
CA VAL A 485 0.01 12.47 23.17
C VAL A 485 -0.44 13.10 21.87
N ASP A 486 -1.60 12.68 21.37
CA ASP A 486 -2.18 13.17 20.10
C ASP A 486 -1.20 13.08 18.93
N GLY A 487 -0.62 11.89 18.78
CA GLY A 487 0.40 11.59 17.78
C GLY A 487 1.77 12.21 18.05
N THR A 488 1.89 13.14 19.00
CA THR A 488 3.12 13.90 19.23
C THR A 488 3.97 13.29 20.34
N LEU A 489 5.26 13.05 20.07
CA LEU A 489 6.20 12.54 21.06
C LEU A 489 6.37 13.52 22.22
N LEU A 490 6.14 13.04 23.44
CA LEU A 490 6.20 13.84 24.67
C LEU A 490 7.44 13.52 25.50
N LYS A 491 7.78 12.24 25.63
CA LYS A 491 8.90 11.81 26.47
C LYS A 491 9.45 10.45 26.05
N THR A 492 10.78 10.33 26.14
CA THR A 492 11.52 9.08 25.97
C THR A 492 12.19 8.69 27.29
N TYR A 493 12.20 7.40 27.59
CA TYR A 493 12.93 6.78 28.69
C TYR A 493 13.82 5.68 28.14
N ASN A 494 15.05 5.59 28.62
CA ASN A 494 15.99 4.55 28.25
C ASN A 494 16.37 3.72 29.47
N GLY A 495 15.98 2.46 29.48
CA GLY A 495 16.28 1.50 30.54
C GLY A 495 17.78 1.28 30.73
N ASN A 496 18.60 1.51 29.70
CA ASN A 496 20.06 1.44 29.81
C ASN A 496 20.64 2.50 30.74
N GLU A 497 19.90 3.57 31.04
CA GLU A 497 20.30 4.62 31.98
C GLU A 497 19.98 4.25 33.44
N ILE A 498 19.34 3.11 33.68
CA ILE A 498 18.90 2.64 34.99
C ILE A 498 19.76 1.44 35.39
N THR A 499 20.54 1.58 36.48
CA THR A 499 21.57 0.63 36.89
C THR A 499 21.06 -0.79 37.16
N ASP A 500 19.86 -0.94 37.71
CA ASP A 500 19.28 -2.24 38.06
C ASP A 500 18.20 -2.70 37.06
N PHE A 501 18.10 -2.09 35.89
CA PHE A 501 17.06 -2.41 34.91
C PHE A 501 17.23 -3.81 34.29
N LYS A 502 16.12 -4.55 34.20
CA LYS A 502 16.05 -5.82 33.48
C LYS A 502 15.12 -5.77 32.28
N LYS A 503 13.90 -5.25 32.45
CA LYS A 503 12.93 -5.04 31.37
C LYS A 503 11.78 -4.14 31.80
N TRP A 504 11.10 -3.49 30.85
CA TRP A 504 9.84 -2.81 31.12
C TRP A 504 8.71 -3.81 31.45
N LYS A 505 7.72 -3.38 32.25
CA LYS A 505 6.50 -4.16 32.46
C LYS A 505 5.56 -4.05 31.25
N SER A 506 4.80 -5.10 30.99
CA SER A 506 3.75 -5.14 29.96
C SER A 506 2.63 -4.13 30.18
N THR A 507 2.46 -3.64 31.41
CA THR A 507 1.64 -2.46 31.74
C THR A 507 2.59 -1.33 32.13
N PRO A 508 3.27 -0.72 31.14
CA PRO A 508 4.52 0.00 31.38
C PRO A 508 4.33 1.28 32.16
N VAL A 509 3.13 1.85 32.25
CA VAL A 509 2.90 3.13 32.94
C VAL A 509 1.84 2.96 34.01
N GLN A 510 2.15 3.40 35.23
CA GLN A 510 1.19 3.51 36.32
C GLN A 510 0.78 4.97 36.49
N PRO A 511 -0.53 5.27 36.56
CA PRO A 511 -0.99 6.53 37.10
C PRO A 511 -0.86 6.52 38.63
N THR A 512 -0.12 7.48 39.20
CA THR A 512 0.11 7.55 40.66
C THR A 512 -0.90 8.44 41.41
N THR A 513 -1.85 9.06 40.71
CA THR A 513 -2.91 9.90 41.30
C THR A 513 -4.08 9.11 41.87
N VAL A 514 -4.58 9.55 43.03
CA VAL A 514 -5.53 8.80 43.89
C VAL A 514 -6.93 8.62 43.25
N TYR A 515 -7.31 9.43 42.25
CA TYR A 515 -8.65 9.42 41.65
C TYR A 515 -8.64 9.80 40.16
N ASN A 516 -8.53 8.80 39.28
CA ASN A 516 -8.74 8.98 37.84
C ASN A 516 -10.23 8.88 37.54
N MET A 517 -10.84 10.00 37.18
CA MET A 517 -12.28 10.11 36.95
C MET A 517 -12.60 10.23 35.46
N GLY A 518 -11.84 9.62 34.53
CA GLY A 518 -11.97 9.91 33.09
C GLY A 518 -12.42 8.77 32.18
N THR A 519 -13.19 9.07 31.13
CA THR A 519 -13.82 8.08 30.24
C THR A 519 -12.88 7.65 29.11
N ILE A 520 -12.59 6.36 29.00
CA ILE A 520 -11.86 5.76 27.87
C ILE A 520 -12.89 5.26 26.83
N ALA A 521 -12.81 5.75 25.60
CA ALA A 521 -13.66 5.30 24.49
C ALA A 521 -13.06 4.09 23.77
N ALA A 522 -11.75 4.04 23.60
CA ALA A 522 -11.10 2.94 22.92
C ALA A 522 -9.70 2.64 23.46
N ALA A 523 -9.25 1.41 23.28
CA ALA A 523 -7.88 1.00 23.55
C ALA A 523 -7.41 -0.03 22.53
N VAL A 524 -6.16 0.04 22.12
CA VAL A 524 -5.55 -0.90 21.17
C VAL A 524 -4.19 -1.38 21.68
N MET A 525 -3.81 -2.58 21.27
CA MET A 525 -2.51 -3.17 21.54
C MET A 525 -1.88 -3.78 20.32
N TYR A 526 -0.56 -3.66 20.26
CA TYR A 526 0.27 -4.24 19.24
C TYR A 526 1.39 -5.07 19.87
N ASN A 527 1.75 -6.20 19.27
CA ASN A 527 2.96 -6.98 19.59
C ASN A 527 4.20 -6.47 18.85
N LYS A 528 4.16 -5.20 18.42
CA LYS A 528 5.26 -4.51 17.76
C LYS A 528 5.34 -3.06 18.20
N VAL A 529 6.50 -2.46 17.95
CA VAL A 529 6.72 -1.02 18.10
C VAL A 529 6.10 -0.31 16.91
N LEU A 530 5.14 0.58 17.14
CA LEU A 530 4.70 1.50 16.08
C LEU A 530 5.74 2.59 15.88
N ASN A 531 6.07 2.87 14.62
CA ASN A 531 6.90 4.02 14.28
C ASN A 531 6.11 5.34 14.38
N ASP A 532 6.78 6.49 14.27
CA ASP A 532 6.15 7.81 14.46
C ASP A 532 5.02 8.10 13.46
N VAL A 533 5.11 7.57 12.23
CA VAL A 533 4.05 7.66 11.21
C VAL A 533 2.86 6.80 11.61
N GLU A 534 3.09 5.55 12.00
CA GLU A 534 2.04 4.64 12.45
C GLU A 534 1.33 5.14 13.72
N VAL A 535 2.06 5.82 14.62
CA VAL A 535 1.49 6.50 15.79
C VAL A 535 0.59 7.67 15.37
N THR A 536 0.98 8.41 14.34
CA THR A 536 0.17 9.49 13.75
C THR A 536 -1.08 8.95 13.09
N ASP A 537 -0.96 7.86 12.31
CA ASP A 537 -2.10 7.18 11.68
C ASP A 537 -3.07 6.62 12.71
N LEU A 538 -2.56 6.04 13.80
CA LEU A 538 -3.37 5.57 14.92
C LEU A 538 -4.12 6.72 15.60
N HIS A 539 -3.48 7.88 15.78
CA HIS A 539 -4.16 9.06 16.29
C HIS A 539 -5.29 9.52 15.36
N ALA A 540 -5.03 9.56 14.05
CA ALA A 540 -6.05 9.91 13.05
C ALA A 540 -7.22 8.90 13.03
N HIS A 541 -6.94 7.61 13.25
CA HIS A 541 -7.96 6.59 13.42
C HIS A 541 -8.84 6.87 14.65
N PHE A 542 -8.22 7.13 15.79
CA PHE A 542 -8.92 7.52 17.01
C PHE A 542 -9.77 8.78 16.83
N LYS A 543 -9.27 9.79 16.11
CA LYS A 543 -10.04 10.98 15.75
C LYS A 543 -11.25 10.67 14.87
N SER A 544 -11.11 9.75 13.91
CA SER A 544 -12.23 9.35 13.04
C SER A 544 -13.36 8.62 13.79
N MET A 545 -13.09 8.14 15.01
CA MET A 545 -14.10 7.57 15.87
C MET A 545 -14.95 8.63 16.58
N GLU A 546 -14.58 9.92 16.57
CA GLU A 546 -15.43 10.99 17.09
C GLU A 546 -16.76 10.97 16.32
N VAL A 547 -17.84 10.53 16.97
CA VAL A 547 -19.19 10.58 16.41
C VAL A 547 -19.65 12.03 16.59
N GLU A 548 -20.04 12.70 15.50
CA GLU A 548 -20.71 14.01 15.55
C GLU A 548 -22.01 13.97 16.36
#